data_AF-A0A357JF10-F1
#
_entry.id   AF-A0A357JF10-F1
#
_cell.length_a   1.000
_cell.length_b   1.000
_cell.length_c   1.000
_cell.angle_alpha   90.00
_cell.angle_beta   90.00
_cell.angle_gamma   90.00
#
_symmetry.space_group_name_H-M   'P 1'
#
loop_
_entity.id
_entity.type
_entity.pdbx_description
1 polymer ?
#
loop_
_entity_poly.entity_id
_entity_poly.type
_entity_poly.pdbx_seq_one_letter_code
_entity_poly.pdbx_strand_id
1 'polypeptide(L)'
;MSIIKETCDNLNIEGEIPMLLEHMILSHHGKLEYGSPITPLTREALLLSMIDDMDAKMMVLDKAYRDVDEGSYTDRIFALDNASYYKRHKM
;
A
#
# COMPACT_ATOMS: atom_id res chain seq x y z
N MET A 1 -3.25 -13.06 -23.06
CA MET A 1 -2.12 -12.95 -22.11
C MET A 1 -2.47 -11.90 -21.07
N SER A 2 -1.86 -11.90 -19.88
CA SER A 2 -2.03 -10.78 -18.95
C SER A 2 -1.37 -9.52 -19.54
N ILE A 3 -1.83 -8.33 -19.14
CA ILE A 3 -1.20 -7.06 -19.54
C ILE A 3 0.29 -7.01 -19.14
N ILE A 4 0.67 -7.66 -18.03
CA ILE A 4 2.07 -7.73 -17.59
C ILE A 4 2.90 -8.53 -18.58
N LYS A 5 2.43 -9.72 -18.99
CA LYS A 5 3.15 -10.56 -19.96
C LYS A 5 3.29 -9.85 -21.30
N GLU A 6 2.21 -9.29 -21.82
CA GLU A 6 2.25 -8.52 -23.06
C GLU A 6 3.24 -7.34 -22.99
N THR A 7 3.27 -6.62 -21.88
CA THR A 7 4.20 -5.51 -21.68
C THR A 7 5.65 -5.99 -21.57
N CYS A 8 5.90 -7.11 -20.88
CA CYS A 8 7.23 -7.69 -20.79
C CYS A 8 7.73 -8.18 -22.14
N ASP A 9 6.87 -8.82 -22.94
CA ASP A 9 7.19 -9.27 -24.30
C ASP A 9 7.58 -8.08 -25.18
N ASN A 10 6.81 -6.98 -25.13
CA ASN A 10 7.10 -5.75 -25.87
C ASN A 10 8.42 -5.08 -25.46
N LEU A 11 8.88 -5.31 -24.22
CA LEU A 11 10.12 -4.77 -23.68
C LEU A 11 11.30 -5.76 -23.76
N ASN A 12 11.11 -6.95 -24.36
CA ASN A 12 12.09 -8.05 -24.37
C ASN A 12 12.56 -8.44 -22.96
N ILE A 13 11.64 -8.44 -21.99
CA ILE A 13 11.89 -8.91 -20.63
C ILE A 13 11.54 -10.39 -20.55
N GLU A 14 12.56 -11.23 -20.40
CA GLU A 14 12.44 -12.69 -20.42
C GLU A 14 12.58 -13.33 -19.03
N GLY A 15 12.37 -14.64 -18.97
CA GLY A 15 12.56 -15.44 -17.76
C GLY A 15 11.40 -15.35 -16.76
N GLU A 16 11.72 -15.31 -15.47
CA GLU A 16 10.73 -15.37 -14.39
C GLU A 16 10.10 -14.00 -14.03
N ILE A 17 10.63 -12.90 -14.55
CA ILE A 17 10.20 -11.54 -14.18
C ILE A 17 8.69 -11.31 -14.38
N PRO A 18 8.04 -11.71 -15.49
CA PRO A 18 6.60 -11.50 -15.65
C PRO A 18 5.79 -12.21 -14.55
N MET A 19 6.21 -13.42 -14.15
CA MET A 19 5.55 -14.18 -13.08
C MET A 19 5.78 -13.53 -11.71
N LEU A 20 7.00 -13.05 -11.43
CA LEU A 20 7.30 -12.34 -10.18
C LEU A 20 6.50 -11.04 -10.06
N LEU A 21 6.35 -10.28 -11.15
CA LEU A 21 5.52 -9.07 -11.18
C LEU A 21 4.03 -9.41 -10.98
N GLU A 22 3.52 -10.45 -11.63
CA GLU A 22 2.16 -10.94 -11.39
C GLU A 22 1.96 -11.30 -9.90
N HIS A 23 2.91 -12.00 -9.28
CA HIS A 23 2.86 -12.33 -7.85
C HIS A 23 2.87 -11.08 -6.97
N MET A 24 3.72 -10.09 -7.27
CA MET A 24 3.76 -8.83 -6.53
C MET A 24 2.40 -8.13 -6.54
N ILE A 25 1.75 -8.01 -7.70
CA ILE A 25 0.42 -7.39 -7.80
C ILE A 25 -0.63 -8.22 -7.08
N LEU A 26 -0.62 -9.54 -7.24
CA LEU A 26 -1.61 -10.41 -6.59
C LEU A 26 -1.44 -10.50 -5.07
N SER A 27 -0.25 -10.20 -4.55
CA SER A 27 0.04 -10.35 -3.13
C SER A 27 0.16 -9.05 -2.33
N HIS A 28 0.07 -7.88 -2.99
CA HIS A 28 0.40 -6.59 -2.36
C HIS A 28 -0.48 -6.23 -1.15
N HIS A 29 -1.73 -6.70 -1.07
CA HIS A 29 -2.56 -6.51 0.13
C HIS A 29 -2.05 -7.31 1.35
N GLY A 30 -1.01 -8.15 1.20
CA GLY A 30 -0.22 -8.71 2.29
C GLY A 30 -0.84 -9.93 2.95
N LYS A 31 -2.13 -9.87 3.28
CA LYS A 31 -2.87 -10.93 3.96
C LYS A 31 -4.16 -11.29 3.24
N LEU A 32 -4.58 -12.54 3.41
CA LEU A 32 -5.85 -13.02 2.85
C LEU A 32 -7.05 -12.23 3.37
N GLU A 33 -7.02 -11.83 4.65
CA GLU A 33 -8.04 -11.01 5.30
C GLU A 33 -8.17 -9.59 4.72
N TYR A 34 -7.13 -9.10 4.04
CA TYR A 34 -7.12 -7.78 3.38
C TYR A 34 -7.48 -7.86 1.88
N GLY A 35 -8.02 -9.00 1.43
CA GLY A 35 -8.43 -9.20 0.04
C GLY A 35 -7.33 -9.72 -0.87
N SER A 36 -6.16 -10.09 -0.32
CA SER A 36 -5.10 -10.71 -1.10
C SER A 36 -5.45 -12.16 -1.44
N PRO A 37 -5.43 -12.62 -2.70
CA PRO A 37 -5.58 -14.04 -3.03
C PRO A 37 -4.40 -14.91 -2.54
N ILE A 38 -3.23 -14.29 -2.30
CA ILE A 38 -2.01 -14.96 -1.80
C ILE A 38 -1.18 -13.98 -0.97
N THR A 39 -0.37 -14.49 -0.04
CA THR A 39 0.57 -13.65 0.74
C THR A 39 1.84 -13.35 -0.07
N PRO A 40 2.59 -12.28 0.26
CA PRO A 40 3.91 -12.05 -0.33
C PRO A 40 4.87 -13.21 -0.07
N LEU A 41 5.60 -13.65 -1.10
CA LEU A 41 6.53 -14.80 -1.04
C LEU A 41 7.97 -14.43 -1.43
N THR A 42 8.16 -13.21 -1.90
CA THR A 42 9.48 -12.64 -2.23
C THR A 42 9.72 -11.39 -1.40
N ARG A 43 10.98 -10.95 -1.32
CA ARG A 43 11.36 -9.77 -0.53
C ARG A 43 10.77 -8.50 -1.14
N GLU A 44 10.72 -8.44 -2.46
CA GLU A 44 10.15 -7.35 -3.26
C GLU A 44 8.64 -7.26 -3.04
N ALA A 45 7.93 -8.38 -3.08
CA ALA A 45 6.49 -8.43 -2.80
C ALA A 45 6.18 -8.04 -1.35
N LEU A 46 6.99 -8.49 -0.39
CA LEU A 46 6.82 -8.15 1.02
C LEU A 46 7.02 -6.65 1.25
N LEU A 47 8.08 -6.08 0.66
CA LEU A 47 8.35 -4.65 0.75
C LEU A 47 7.25 -3.82 0.08
N LEU A 48 6.79 -4.22 -1.10
CA LEU A 48 5.67 -3.56 -1.79
C LEU A 48 4.41 -3.54 -0.90
N SER A 49 4.08 -4.67 -0.27
CA SER A 49 2.92 -4.76 0.62
C SER A 49 3.04 -3.86 1.84
N MET A 50 4.23 -3.73 2.43
CA MET A 50 4.47 -2.80 3.53
C MET A 50 4.33 -1.34 3.09
N ILE A 51 4.76 -1.01 1.88
CA ILE A 51 4.62 0.34 1.31
C ILE A 51 3.14 0.67 1.04
N ASP A 52 2.38 -0.28 0.49
CA ASP A 52 0.95 -0.13 0.21
C ASP A 52 0.14 0.14 1.50
N ASP A 53 0.36 -0.66 2.56
CA ASP A 53 -0.29 -0.46 3.87
C ASP A 53 0.10 0.90 4.48
N MET A 54 1.36 1.30 4.38
CA MET A 54 1.83 2.58 4.87
C MET A 54 1.18 3.75 4.11
N ASP A 55 1.08 3.69 2.78
CA ASP A 55 0.43 4.71 1.96
C ASP A 55 -1.06 4.85 2.30
N ALA A 56 -1.76 3.71 2.44
CA ALA A 56 -3.17 3.70 2.86
C ALA A 56 -3.36 4.37 4.22
N LYS A 57 -2.47 4.09 5.19
CA LYS A 57 -2.48 4.73 6.51
C LYS A 57 -2.20 6.22 6.45
N MET A 58 -1.27 6.67 5.62
CA MET A 58 -1.00 8.09 5.40
C MET A 58 -2.19 8.79 4.76
N MET A 59 -2.87 8.17 3.79
CA MET A 59 -4.08 8.72 3.19
C MET A 59 -5.22 8.88 4.22
N VAL A 60 -5.38 7.92 5.12
CA VAL A 60 -6.36 8.02 6.22
C VAL A 60 -6.03 9.20 7.13
N LEU A 61 -4.75 9.36 7.50
CA LEU A 61 -4.32 10.47 8.34
C LEU A 61 -4.52 11.83 7.65
N ASP A 62 -4.16 11.94 6.37
CA ASP A 62 -4.35 13.16 5.57
C ASP A 62 -5.82 13.57 5.47
N LYS A 63 -6.73 12.59 5.35
CA LYS A 63 -8.17 12.85 5.40
C LYS A 63 -8.59 13.38 6.78
N ALA A 64 -8.15 12.73 7.86
CA ALA A 64 -8.46 13.18 9.21
C ALA A 64 -7.95 14.60 9.50
N TYR A 65 -6.79 14.98 8.96
CA TYR A 65 -6.28 16.34 9.09
C TYR A 65 -7.09 17.41 8.36
N ARG A 66 -7.96 17.08 7.39
CA ARG A 66 -8.77 18.10 6.68
C ARG A 66 -9.80 18.76 7.59
N ASP A 67 -10.30 18.01 8.57
CA ASP A 67 -11.40 18.43 9.45
C ASP A 67 -10.89 18.91 10.83
N VAL A 68 -9.58 19.10 10.98
CA VAL A 68 -8.93 19.47 12.25
C VAL A 68 -8.17 20.77 12.08
N ASP A 69 -8.28 21.68 13.05
CA ASP A 69 -7.52 22.92 13.07
C ASP A 69 -6.03 22.67 13.35
N GLU A 70 -5.16 23.53 12.81
CA GLU A 70 -3.75 23.51 13.18
C GLU A 70 -3.59 23.73 14.69
N GLY A 71 -2.65 23.01 15.30
CA GLY A 71 -2.48 23.05 16.74
C GLY A 71 -3.40 22.13 17.53
N SER A 72 -4.27 21.35 16.85
CA SER A 72 -5.20 20.42 17.48
C SER A 72 -4.89 18.95 17.14
N TYR A 73 -5.57 18.04 17.83
CA TYR A 73 -5.50 16.60 17.57
C TYR A 73 -6.71 16.14 16.76
N THR A 74 -6.51 15.09 15.95
CA THR A 74 -7.61 14.33 15.38
C THR A 74 -8.36 13.56 16.47
N ASP A 75 -9.61 13.20 16.17
CA ASP A 75 -10.26 12.09 16.87
C ASP A 75 -9.44 10.80 16.75
N ARG A 76 -9.79 9.79 17.55
CA ARG A 76 -9.17 8.47 17.45
C ARG A 76 -9.53 7.82 16.12
N ILE A 77 -8.50 7.42 15.38
CA ILE A 77 -8.65 6.83 14.06
C ILE A 77 -8.57 5.31 14.18
N PHE A 78 -9.70 4.63 14.01
CA PHE A 78 -9.78 3.16 14.14
C PHE A 78 -8.76 2.43 13.26
N ALA A 79 -8.60 2.86 12.00
CA ALA A 79 -7.67 2.25 11.05
C ALA A 79 -6.18 2.47 11.39
N LEU A 80 -5.89 3.35 12.35
CA LEU A 80 -4.55 3.65 12.85
C LEU A 80 -4.45 3.26 14.33
N ASP A 81 -4.89 2.03 14.65
CA ASP A 81 -4.84 1.45 16.00
C ASP A 81 -5.55 2.32 17.07
N ASN A 82 -6.61 3.02 16.67
CA ASN A 82 -7.34 3.99 17.52
C ASN A 82 -6.46 5.12 18.08
N ALA A 83 -5.36 5.48 17.41
CA ALA A 83 -4.52 6.60 17.79
C ALA A 83 -5.11 7.95 17.36
N SER A 84 -4.74 9.00 18.11
CA SER A 84 -4.98 10.40 17.76
C SER A 84 -3.67 11.04 17.31
N TYR A 85 -3.75 11.91 16.30
CA TYR A 85 -2.56 12.53 15.70
C TYR A 85 -2.64 14.06 15.78
N TYR A 86 -1.52 14.70 16.10
CA TYR A 86 -1.43 16.15 16.18
C TYR A 86 -1.25 16.75 14.79
N LYS A 87 -2.02 17.79 14.46
CA LYS A 87 -1.83 18.58 13.23
C LYS A 87 -0.92 19.77 13.52
N ARG A 88 0.32 19.70 13.03
CA ARG A 88 1.28 20.80 13.16
C ARG A 88 0.81 22.05 12.41
N HIS A 89 1.27 23.21 12.87
CA HIS A 89 1.14 24.46 12.13
C HIS A 89 1.88 24.37 10.79
N LYS A 90 1.32 24.95 9.73
CA LYS A 90 2.04 25.11 8.46
C LYS A 90 3.25 26.01 8.70
N MET A 91 4.42 25.55 8.25
CA MET A 91 5.63 26.38 8.17
C MET A 91 5.54 27.33 6.99
#